data_AF-A0A1R4EIN7-F1
#
_entry.id   AF-A0A1R4EIN7-F1
#
_cell.length_a   1.000
_cell.length_b   1.000
_cell.length_c   1.000
_cell.angle_alpha   90.00
_cell.angle_beta   90.00
_cell.angle_gamma   90.00
#
_symmetry.space_group_name_H-M   'P 1'
#
loop_
_entity.id
_entity.type
_entity.pdbx_description
1 polymer ?
#
loop_
_entity_poly.entity_id
_entity_poly.type
_entity_poly.pdbx_seq_one_letter_code
_entity_poly.pdbx_strand_id
1 'polypeptide(L)'
;MFLVTPFYLIVRGDNVTILTQGGIVHMVRYSMKFVPWKDRRKVAADLKAVYGADTLELAEANLEQFDDTWGDKYPHVVTSWRNNWEGLTVFFDYPKDIRKAIYTTNAIESLNSVIRTAVNKRKIFPSDQAAFKVVYLATSQASKKWSMPIRNWTSALNRFMIMFDERVSKHLI
;
A
#
# COMPACT_ATOMS: atom_id res chain seq x y z
N MET A 1 -4.99 -2.87 23.57
CA MET A 1 -4.14 -3.89 22.92
C MET A 1 -3.79 -3.40 21.53
N PHE A 2 -2.69 -2.67 21.44
CA PHE A 2 -2.20 -1.99 20.23
C PHE A 2 -1.19 -2.87 19.49
N LEU A 3 -1.10 -2.66 18.17
CA LEU A 3 -0.04 -3.07 17.25
C LEU A 3 -0.04 -4.53 16.76
N VAL A 4 -0.90 -4.80 15.76
CA VAL A 4 -0.53 -5.70 14.66
C VAL A 4 -0.30 -4.82 13.43
N THR A 5 0.89 -4.22 13.35
CA THR A 5 1.39 -3.44 12.21
C THR A 5 2.16 -4.36 11.26
N PRO A 6 1.67 -4.70 10.04
CA PRO A 6 2.51 -5.36 9.05
C PRO A 6 3.57 -4.38 8.52
N PHE A 7 4.84 -4.72 8.68
CA PHE A 7 5.96 -4.04 8.02
C PHE A 7 6.01 -4.48 6.55
N TYR A 8 6.42 -3.58 5.65
CA TYR A 8 6.68 -3.92 4.23
C TYR A 8 8.14 -3.69 3.89
N LEU A 9 8.70 -4.61 3.09
CA LEU A 9 10.03 -4.52 2.48
C LEU A 9 9.89 -3.95 1.07
N ILE A 10 10.53 -2.81 0.80
CA ILE A 10 10.86 -2.39 -0.56
C ILE A 10 12.37 -2.33 -0.65
N VAL A 11 12.95 -3.15 -1.54
CA VAL A 11 14.39 -3.21 -1.79
C VAL A 11 14.76 -2.15 -2.83
N ARG A 12 15.54 -1.13 -2.45
CA ARG A 12 16.25 -0.22 -3.39
C ARG A 12 17.75 -0.46 -3.21
N GLY A 13 18.38 -1.14 -4.17
CA GLY A 13 19.80 -1.53 -4.09
C GLY A 13 20.06 -2.57 -2.99
N ASP A 14 21.22 -2.49 -2.33
CA ASP A 14 21.63 -3.39 -1.23
C ASP A 14 21.15 -2.93 0.16
N ASN A 15 20.43 -1.79 0.24
CA ASN A 15 19.99 -1.21 1.51
C ASN A 15 18.49 -1.46 1.75
N VAL A 16 18.19 -2.13 2.86
CA VAL A 16 16.84 -2.36 3.37
C VAL A 16 16.39 -1.11 4.14
N THR A 17 15.60 -0.25 3.51
CA THR A 17 14.98 0.90 4.20
C THR A 17 13.58 0.49 4.67
N ILE A 18 13.35 0.57 5.99
CA ILE A 18 12.09 0.17 6.63
C ILE A 18 11.08 1.32 6.49
N LEU A 19 10.11 1.19 5.57
CA LEU A 19 8.96 2.09 5.50
C LEU A 19 7.77 1.42 6.22
N THR A 20 7.37 2.00 7.35
CA THR A 20 6.31 1.49 8.22
C THR A 20 4.94 1.44 7.52
N GLN A 21 4.24 0.31 7.67
CA GLN A 21 2.80 0.09 7.44
C GLN A 21 2.06 1.02 6.44
N GLY A 22 2.22 0.76 5.13
CA GLY A 22 1.12 0.78 4.16
C GLY A 22 0.74 2.08 3.44
N GLY A 23 1.68 2.72 2.74
CA GLY A 23 1.41 3.64 1.61
C GLY A 23 0.22 4.61 1.77
N ILE A 24 -0.49 4.83 0.67
CA ILE A 24 -1.60 5.80 0.58
C ILE A 24 -2.80 5.46 1.47
N VAL A 25 -3.17 4.17 1.57
CA VAL A 25 -4.39 3.76 2.29
C VAL A 25 -4.31 4.07 3.78
N HIS A 26 -3.14 3.85 4.39
CA HIS A 26 -2.94 4.18 5.79
C HIS A 26 -2.93 5.69 6.01
N MET A 27 -2.31 6.47 5.11
CA MET A 27 -2.36 7.93 5.17
C MET A 27 -3.78 8.46 5.07
N VAL A 28 -4.60 7.94 4.16
CA VAL A 28 -6.02 8.30 4.07
C VAL A 28 -6.76 7.93 5.36
N ARG A 29 -6.62 6.69 5.87
CA ARG A 29 -7.27 6.27 7.13
C ARG A 29 -6.83 7.10 8.34
N TYR A 30 -5.54 7.44 8.42
CA TYR A 30 -4.99 8.30 9.46
C TYR A 30 -5.61 9.70 9.39
N SER A 31 -5.66 10.28 8.19
CA SER A 31 -6.28 11.60 7.95
C SER A 31 -7.73 11.64 8.41
N MET A 32 -8.52 10.60 8.11
CA MET A 32 -9.94 10.53 8.48
C MET A 32 -10.21 10.49 10.00
N LYS A 33 -9.19 10.26 10.84
CA LYS A 33 -9.33 10.34 12.30
C LYS A 33 -9.54 11.77 12.79
N PHE A 34 -8.99 12.75 12.08
CA PHE A 34 -9.05 14.17 12.43
C PHE A 34 -10.22 14.89 11.74
N VAL A 35 -10.85 14.24 10.77
CA VAL A 35 -11.89 14.84 9.93
C VAL A 35 -13.29 14.42 10.44
N PRO A 36 -14.15 15.38 10.84
CA PRO A 36 -15.52 15.11 11.25
C PRO A 36 -16.36 14.60 10.07
N TRP A 37 -17.40 13.81 10.38
CA TRP A 37 -18.20 13.09 9.38
C TRP A 37 -18.71 13.95 8.21
N LYS A 38 -19.14 15.19 8.50
CA LYS A 38 -19.67 16.14 7.51
C LYS A 38 -18.67 16.48 6.38
N ASP A 39 -17.38 16.47 6.68
CA ASP A 39 -16.32 16.88 5.77
C ASP A 39 -15.59 15.68 5.13
N ARG A 40 -15.71 14.47 5.71
CA ARG A 40 -14.99 13.26 5.29
C ARG A 40 -15.10 12.96 3.80
N ARG A 41 -16.30 13.10 3.23
CA ARG A 41 -16.52 12.81 1.82
C ARG A 41 -15.72 13.73 0.90
N LYS A 42 -15.67 15.03 1.22
CA LYS A 42 -14.94 16.03 0.42
C LYS A 42 -13.44 15.85 0.59
N VAL A 43 -12.98 15.78 1.85
CA VAL A 43 -11.56 15.55 2.17
C VAL A 43 -11.04 14.26 1.53
N ALA A 44 -11.82 13.17 1.55
CA ALA A 44 -11.41 11.93 0.90
C ALA A 44 -11.33 12.03 -0.64
N ALA A 45 -12.19 12.85 -1.26
CA ALA A 45 -12.13 13.10 -2.70
C ALA A 45 -10.88 13.91 -3.07
N ASP A 46 -10.56 14.95 -2.30
CA ASP A 46 -9.41 15.81 -2.57
C ASP A 46 -8.09 15.07 -2.31
N LEU A 47 -8.00 14.29 -1.21
CA LEU A 47 -6.86 13.40 -1.00
C LEU A 47 -6.71 12.38 -2.14
N LYS A 48 -7.83 11.88 -2.69
CA LYS A 48 -7.80 10.99 -3.87
C LYS A 48 -7.27 11.68 -5.12
N ALA A 49 -7.48 12.98 -5.28
CA ALA A 49 -6.86 13.73 -6.37
C ALA A 49 -5.33 13.78 -6.22
N VAL A 50 -4.81 13.90 -4.99
CA VAL A 50 -3.36 13.87 -4.71
C VAL A 50 -2.74 12.54 -5.15
N TYR A 51 -3.16 11.43 -4.53
CA TYR A 51 -2.52 10.13 -4.80
C TYR A 51 -2.97 9.47 -6.11
N GLY A 52 -4.07 9.94 -6.69
CA GLY A 52 -4.60 9.47 -7.97
C GLY A 52 -4.08 10.25 -9.18
N ALA A 53 -3.21 11.24 -8.98
CA ALA A 53 -2.65 12.06 -10.03
C ALA A 53 -1.83 11.26 -11.06
N ASP A 54 -1.75 11.79 -12.28
CA ASP A 54 -1.06 11.15 -13.40
C ASP A 54 0.44 11.43 -13.40
N THR A 55 0.88 12.53 -12.80
CA THR A 55 2.29 12.89 -12.65
C THR A 55 2.58 13.38 -11.25
N LEU A 56 3.87 13.40 -10.87
CA LEU A 56 4.30 13.90 -9.58
C LEU A 56 3.94 15.38 -9.42
N GLU A 57 4.15 16.18 -10.46
CA GLU A 57 3.88 17.61 -10.48
C GLU A 57 2.37 17.88 -10.25
N LEU A 58 1.50 17.07 -10.86
CA LEU A 58 0.07 17.18 -10.62
C LEU A 58 -0.31 16.74 -9.21
N ALA A 59 0.37 15.74 -8.64
CA ALA A 59 0.17 15.33 -7.26
C ALA A 59 0.55 16.43 -6.27
N GLU A 60 1.68 17.11 -6.52
CA GLU A 60 2.16 18.26 -5.73
C GLU A 60 1.17 19.42 -5.82
N ALA A 61 0.75 19.79 -7.03
CA ALA A 61 -0.26 20.83 -7.22
C ALA A 61 -1.58 20.51 -6.50
N ASN A 62 -2.02 19.25 -6.55
CA ASN A 62 -3.21 18.81 -5.81
C ASN A 62 -3.01 18.85 -4.30
N LEU A 63 -1.80 18.62 -3.80
CA LEU A 63 -1.49 18.72 -2.37
C LEU A 63 -1.47 20.17 -1.89
N GLU A 64 -0.94 21.09 -2.70
CA GLU A 64 -1.02 22.53 -2.41
C GLU A 64 -2.48 23.01 -2.41
N GLN A 65 -3.27 22.62 -3.41
CA GLN A 65 -4.70 22.95 -3.44
C GLN A 65 -5.46 22.37 -2.24
N PHE A 66 -5.07 21.17 -1.79
CA PHE A 66 -5.62 20.58 -0.58
C PHE A 66 -5.27 21.42 0.66
N ASP A 67 -4.04 21.91 0.76
CA ASP A 67 -3.59 22.78 1.84
C ASP A 67 -4.35 24.12 1.83
N ASP A 68 -4.52 24.74 0.67
CA ASP A 68 -5.32 25.98 0.54
C ASP A 68 -6.77 25.80 1.00
N THR A 69 -7.35 24.63 0.74
CA THR A 69 -8.76 24.36 1.06
C THR A 69 -8.97 23.91 2.50
N TRP A 70 -8.04 23.11 3.03
CA TRP A 70 -8.21 22.35 4.27
C TRP A 70 -7.13 22.60 5.32
N GLY A 71 -6.02 23.24 4.97
CA GLY A 71 -4.86 23.47 5.83
C GLY A 71 -5.18 24.21 7.11
N ASP A 72 -6.00 25.26 7.03
CA ASP A 72 -6.45 26.01 8.22
C ASP A 72 -7.26 25.15 9.19
N LYS A 73 -8.06 24.22 8.65
CA LYS A 73 -9.02 23.43 9.43
C LYS A 73 -8.44 22.11 9.91
N TYR A 74 -7.54 21.51 9.12
CA TYR A 74 -6.94 20.20 9.34
C TYR A 74 -5.41 20.25 9.11
N PRO A 75 -4.66 21.12 9.81
CA PRO A 75 -3.22 21.31 9.56
C PRO A 75 -2.44 20.01 9.78
N HIS A 76 -2.83 19.20 10.76
CA HIS A 76 -2.20 17.89 11.02
C HIS A 76 -2.31 16.91 9.85
N VAL A 77 -3.37 17.00 9.04
CA VAL A 77 -3.49 16.16 7.84
C VAL A 77 -2.43 16.58 6.85
N VAL A 78 -2.37 17.86 6.49
CA VAL A 78 -1.37 18.41 5.56
C VAL A 78 0.05 18.10 6.02
N THR A 79 0.39 18.40 7.28
CA THR A 79 1.72 18.13 7.83
C THR A 79 2.09 16.65 7.71
N SER A 80 1.16 15.75 7.99
CA SER A 80 1.43 14.30 7.87
C SER A 80 1.71 13.89 6.43
N TRP A 81 1.01 14.45 5.44
CA TRP A 81 1.23 14.15 4.03
C TRP A 81 2.55 14.71 3.53
N ARG A 82 2.89 15.97 3.88
CA ARG A 82 4.18 16.58 3.54
C ARG A 82 5.36 15.82 4.16
N ASN A 83 5.26 15.42 5.44
CA ASN A 83 6.32 14.67 6.12
C ASN A 83 6.56 13.27 5.52
N ASN A 84 5.55 12.68 4.88
CA ASN A 84 5.64 11.36 4.26
C ASN A 84 5.75 11.44 2.73
N TRP A 85 5.93 12.64 2.15
CA TRP A 85 5.79 12.88 0.71
C TRP A 85 6.73 12.03 -0.13
N GLU A 86 8.02 11.96 0.24
CA GLU A 86 9.01 11.14 -0.47
C GLU A 86 8.60 9.67 -0.53
N GLY A 87 8.12 9.12 0.59
CA GLY A 87 7.67 7.73 0.66
C GLY A 87 6.35 7.50 -0.09
N LEU A 88 5.48 8.50 -0.14
CA LEU A 88 4.22 8.44 -0.86
C LEU A 88 4.40 8.57 -2.36
N THR A 89 5.45 9.23 -2.84
CA THR A 89 5.61 9.54 -4.27
C THR A 89 6.50 8.55 -5.03
N VAL A 90 7.14 7.60 -4.34
CA VAL A 90 7.98 6.55 -4.97
C VAL A 90 7.26 5.80 -6.09
N PHE A 91 5.93 5.66 -6.02
CA PHE A 91 5.19 4.95 -7.06
C PHE A 91 5.09 5.74 -8.39
N PHE A 92 5.38 7.05 -8.43
CA PHE A 92 5.36 7.84 -9.65
C PHE A 92 6.47 7.45 -10.63
N ASP A 93 7.56 6.87 -10.14
CA ASP A 93 8.65 6.26 -10.93
C ASP A 93 8.14 5.13 -11.86
N TYR A 94 6.96 4.59 -11.56
CA TYR A 94 6.35 3.49 -12.28
C TYR A 94 5.22 3.97 -13.19
N PRO A 95 4.98 3.32 -14.35
CA PRO A 95 3.84 3.62 -15.21
C PRO A 95 2.49 3.54 -14.52
N LYS A 96 1.56 4.39 -14.94
CA LYS A 96 0.17 4.46 -14.42
C LYS A 96 -0.52 3.09 -14.35
N ASP A 97 -0.30 2.23 -15.33
CA ASP A 97 -0.91 0.90 -15.42
C ASP A 97 -0.57 -0.02 -14.24
N ILE A 98 0.61 0.18 -13.61
CA ILE A 98 1.07 -0.64 -12.47
C ILE A 98 0.98 0.05 -11.13
N ARG A 99 0.91 1.39 -11.10
CA ARG A 99 0.77 2.16 -9.85
C ARG A 99 -0.35 1.60 -9.00
N LYS A 100 -1.51 1.34 -9.61
CA LYS A 100 -2.66 0.76 -8.91
C LYS A 100 -2.32 -0.57 -8.25
N ALA A 101 -1.62 -1.47 -8.93
CA ALA A 101 -1.21 -2.73 -8.31
C ALA A 101 -0.22 -2.52 -7.15
N ILE A 102 0.67 -1.53 -7.26
CA ILE A 102 1.68 -1.19 -6.24
C ILE A 102 1.03 -0.62 -4.97
N TYR A 103 0.13 0.37 -5.08
CA TYR A 103 -0.46 0.99 -3.89
C TYR A 103 -1.74 0.31 -3.40
N THR A 104 -2.32 -0.64 -4.15
CA THR A 104 -3.46 -1.42 -3.63
C THR A 104 -2.99 -2.38 -2.54
N THR A 105 -3.34 -2.08 -1.30
CA THR A 105 -3.09 -2.94 -0.13
C THR A 105 -4.01 -4.16 -0.08
N ASN A 106 -5.01 -4.26 -0.98
CA ASN A 106 -6.07 -5.27 -0.96
C ASN A 106 -5.55 -6.71 -0.91
N ALA A 107 -4.51 -7.04 -1.68
CA ALA A 107 -3.98 -8.40 -1.73
C ALA A 107 -3.39 -8.83 -0.38
N ILE A 108 -2.62 -7.94 0.25
CA ILE A 108 -1.95 -8.24 1.51
C ILE A 108 -2.91 -8.10 2.70
N GLU A 109 -3.81 -7.10 2.68
CA GLU A 109 -4.88 -6.99 3.67
C GLU A 109 -5.80 -8.22 3.63
N SER A 110 -6.12 -8.73 2.43
CA SER A 110 -6.89 -9.95 2.24
C SER A 110 -6.18 -11.16 2.86
N LEU A 111 -4.88 -11.36 2.55
CA LEU A 111 -4.08 -12.44 3.14
C LEU A 111 -3.98 -12.30 4.66
N ASN A 112 -3.69 -11.10 5.18
CA ASN A 112 -3.61 -10.83 6.62
C ASN A 112 -4.95 -11.09 7.33
N SER A 113 -6.08 -10.84 6.66
CA SER A 113 -7.41 -11.14 7.20
C SER A 113 -7.64 -12.66 7.29
N VAL A 114 -7.23 -13.42 6.28
CA VAL A 114 -7.29 -14.89 6.29
C VAL A 114 -6.41 -15.47 7.41
N ILE A 115 -5.16 -14.99 7.52
CA ILE A 115 -4.23 -15.44 8.56
C ILE A 115 -4.80 -15.12 9.95
N ARG A 116 -5.26 -13.88 10.20
CA ARG A 116 -5.88 -13.50 11.48
C ARG A 116 -7.07 -14.38 11.83
N THR A 117 -7.93 -14.69 10.86
CA THR A 117 -9.09 -15.56 11.08
C THR A 117 -8.64 -16.97 11.48
N ALA A 118 -7.63 -17.53 10.82
CA ALA A 118 -7.09 -18.85 11.12
C ALA A 118 -6.44 -18.91 12.51
N VAL A 119 -5.69 -17.86 12.89
CA VAL A 119 -5.04 -17.74 14.19
C VAL A 119 -6.06 -17.53 15.30
N ASN A 120 -7.04 -16.63 15.14
CA ASN A 120 -8.04 -16.34 16.18
C ASN A 120 -8.94 -17.53 16.52
N LYS A 121 -9.12 -18.48 15.59
CA LYS A 121 -9.80 -19.77 15.87
C LYS A 121 -9.01 -20.65 16.85
N ARG A 122 -7.71 -20.43 17.00
CA ARG A 122 -6.79 -21.18 17.87
C ARG A 122 -6.07 -20.22 18.79
N LYS A 123 -6.69 -19.92 19.95
CA LYS A 123 -6.19 -18.90 20.89
C LYS A 123 -4.81 -19.20 21.49
N ILE A 124 -4.41 -20.47 21.57
CA ILE A 124 -3.13 -20.92 22.14
C ILE A 124 -2.53 -21.96 21.20
N PHE A 125 -1.23 -21.88 20.98
CA PHE A 125 -0.46 -22.87 20.21
C PHE A 125 0.45 -23.65 21.16
N PRO A 126 0.56 -24.98 20.99
CA PRO A 126 1.42 -25.83 21.83
C PRO A 126 2.92 -25.69 21.49
N SER A 127 3.26 -25.15 20.31
CA SER A 127 4.64 -24.87 19.89
C SER A 127 4.65 -23.90 18.71
N ASP A 128 5.81 -23.30 18.43
CA ASP A 128 6.01 -22.44 17.26
C ASP A 128 5.77 -23.18 15.95
N GLN A 129 6.18 -24.45 15.85
CA GLN A 129 5.90 -25.28 14.68
C GLN A 129 4.40 -25.45 14.43
N ALA A 130 3.60 -25.58 15.49
CA ALA A 130 2.14 -25.66 15.36
C ALA A 130 1.55 -24.33 14.85
N ALA A 131 2.10 -23.19 15.28
CA ALA A 131 1.71 -21.87 14.77
C ALA A 131 2.07 -21.71 13.28
N PHE A 132 3.32 -22.04 12.90
CA PHE A 132 3.76 -22.00 11.49
C PHE A 132 2.92 -22.89 10.59
N LYS A 133 2.57 -24.09 11.04
CA LYS A 133 1.71 -25.02 10.28
C LYS A 133 0.35 -24.41 9.99
N VAL A 134 -0.25 -23.70 10.94
CA VAL A 134 -1.56 -23.05 10.74
C VAL A 134 -1.47 -21.89 9.77
N VAL A 135 -0.43 -21.06 9.85
CA VAL A 135 -0.20 -19.97 8.89
C VAL A 135 0.04 -20.53 7.48
N TYR A 136 0.85 -21.58 7.36
CA TYR A 136 1.11 -22.25 6.09
C TYR A 136 -0.18 -22.80 5.45
N LEU A 137 -0.99 -23.54 6.22
CA LEU A 137 -2.25 -24.11 5.71
C LEU A 137 -3.26 -23.02 5.31
N ALA A 138 -3.37 -21.95 6.10
CA ALA A 138 -4.24 -20.82 5.78
C ALA A 138 -3.82 -20.12 4.48
N THR A 139 -2.51 -19.92 4.31
CA THR A 139 -1.93 -19.29 3.11
C THR A 139 -2.09 -20.17 1.88
N SER A 140 -1.79 -21.47 1.99
CA SER A 140 -1.97 -22.46 0.93
C SER A 140 -3.44 -22.59 0.49
N GLN A 141 -4.38 -22.51 1.43
CA GLN A 141 -5.80 -22.54 1.09
C GLN A 141 -6.27 -21.23 0.44
N ALA A 142 -5.70 -20.09 0.82
CA ALA A 142 -5.98 -18.80 0.18
C ALA A 142 -5.42 -18.75 -1.25
N SER A 143 -4.21 -19.26 -1.48
CA SER A 143 -3.54 -19.20 -2.78
C SER A 143 -4.28 -19.96 -3.87
N LYS A 144 -5.02 -21.02 -3.53
CA LYS A 144 -5.92 -21.73 -4.45
C LYS A 144 -6.98 -20.81 -5.10
N LYS A 145 -7.28 -19.66 -4.50
CA LYS A 145 -8.25 -18.68 -5.03
C LYS A 145 -7.59 -17.59 -5.87
N TRP A 146 -6.26 -17.53 -5.95
CA TRP A 146 -5.51 -16.56 -6.74
C TRP A 146 -5.37 -17.00 -8.19
N SER A 147 -6.51 -17.22 -8.86
CA SER A 147 -6.55 -17.65 -10.26
C SER A 147 -6.57 -16.50 -11.26
N MET A 148 -6.93 -15.29 -10.81
CA MET A 148 -7.08 -14.13 -11.69
C MET A 148 -5.74 -13.38 -11.83
N PRO A 149 -5.25 -13.18 -13.07
CA PRO A 149 -4.04 -12.40 -13.30
C PRO A 149 -4.27 -10.92 -12.94
N ILE A 150 -3.20 -10.23 -12.58
CA ILE A 150 -3.24 -8.78 -12.37
C ILE A 150 -3.64 -8.11 -13.68
N ARG A 151 -4.62 -7.21 -13.61
CA ARG A 151 -5.09 -6.48 -14.78
C ARG A 151 -3.92 -5.70 -15.42
N ASN A 152 -3.81 -5.75 -16.74
CA ASN A 152 -2.74 -5.12 -17.53
C ASN A 152 -1.31 -5.62 -17.20
N TRP A 153 -1.16 -6.81 -16.61
CA TRP A 153 0.15 -7.38 -16.25
C TRP A 153 1.11 -7.54 -17.43
N THR A 154 0.64 -7.85 -18.63
CA THR A 154 1.53 -7.97 -19.80
C THR A 154 2.14 -6.61 -20.20
N SER A 155 1.35 -5.53 -20.18
CA SER A 155 1.82 -4.16 -20.44
C SER A 155 2.85 -3.73 -19.39
N ALA A 156 2.53 -4.02 -18.12
CA ALA A 156 3.40 -3.84 -16.97
C ALA A 156 4.76 -4.53 -17.14
N LEU A 157 4.72 -5.83 -17.47
CA LEU A 157 5.91 -6.67 -17.60
C LEU A 157 6.83 -6.17 -18.73
N ASN A 158 6.27 -5.83 -19.89
CA ASN A 158 7.04 -5.25 -21.00
C ASN A 158 7.78 -3.98 -20.57
N ARG A 159 7.15 -3.12 -19.76
CA ARG A 159 7.83 -1.92 -19.26
C ARG A 159 8.88 -2.26 -18.21
N PHE A 160 8.63 -3.22 -17.32
CA PHE A 160 9.64 -3.67 -16.36
C PHE A 160 10.87 -4.25 -17.05
N MET A 161 10.68 -4.98 -18.16
CA MET A 161 11.80 -5.47 -18.97
C MET A 161 12.63 -4.31 -19.52
N ILE A 162 12.01 -3.22 -19.99
CA ILE A 162 12.74 -2.03 -20.46
C ILE A 162 13.47 -1.32 -19.31
N MET A 163 12.83 -1.19 -18.13
CA MET A 163 13.37 -0.42 -17.00
C MET A 163 14.43 -1.20 -16.20
N PHE A 164 14.36 -2.54 -16.20
CA PHE A 164 15.15 -3.42 -15.34
C PHE A 164 15.67 -4.65 -16.10
N ASP A 165 16.05 -4.48 -17.37
CA ASP A 165 16.38 -5.55 -18.34
C ASP A 165 17.28 -6.65 -17.77
N GLU A 166 18.37 -6.28 -17.10
CA GLU A 166 19.33 -7.22 -16.50
C GLU A 166 18.79 -8.01 -15.28
N ARG A 167 17.73 -7.54 -14.63
CA ARG A 167 17.13 -8.17 -13.44
C ARG A 167 15.98 -9.09 -13.80
N VAL A 168 15.19 -8.72 -14.80
CA VAL A 168 13.97 -9.46 -15.19
C VAL A 168 14.32 -10.67 -16.06
N SER A 169 15.30 -10.53 -16.95
CA SER A 169 15.78 -11.62 -17.82
C SER A 169 16.26 -12.86 -17.03
N LYS A 170 16.84 -12.68 -15.84
CA LYS A 170 17.30 -13.78 -14.97
C LYS A 170 16.18 -14.66 -14.38
N HIS A 171 14.93 -14.20 -14.42
CA HIS A 171 13.79 -14.87 -13.81
C HIS A 171 12.68 -15.24 -14.80
N LEU A 172 12.91 -15.02 -16.10
CA LEU A 172 11.98 -15.36 -17.20
C LEU A 172 12.31 -16.71 -17.88
N ILE A 173 13.12 -17.56 -17.24
CA ILE A 173 13.50 -18.90 -17.71
C ILE A 173 12.78 -19.96 -16.88
#